data_AF-V6F0U6-F1
#
_entry.id   AF-V6F0U6-F1
#
_cell.length_a   1.000
_cell.length_b   1.000
_cell.length_c   1.000
_cell.angle_alpha   90.00
_cell.angle_beta   90.00
_cell.angle_gamma   90.00
#
_symmetry.space_group_name_H-M   'P 1'
#
loop_
_entity.id
_entity.type
_entity.pdbx_description
1 polymer ?
#
loop_
_entity_poly.entity_id
_entity_poly.type
_entity_poly.pdbx_seq_one_letter_code
_entity_poly.pdbx_strand_id
1 'polypeptide(L)' 'MPHYSVIITRDVTESTVIQVEAETPDQAETAAFAKLHGSAFIEWELHEGSWNKGDSYVTGVDELP' A
#
# COMPACT_ATOMS: atom_id res chain seq x y z
N MET A 1 17.22 5.92 8.62
CA MET A 1 16.36 6.31 7.49
C MET A 1 15.00 6.62 8.07
N PRO A 2 14.29 7.66 7.59
CA PRO A 2 12.94 7.96 8.04
C PRO A 2 12.01 6.77 7.82
N HIS A 3 11.00 6.68 8.68
CA HIS A 3 9.95 5.67 8.59
C HIS A 3 8.75 6.30 7.92
N TYR A 4 8.12 5.58 7.00
CA TYR A 4 6.94 6.03 6.30
C TYR A 4 5.80 5.03 6.46
N SER A 5 4.60 5.56 6.60
CA SER A 5 3.34 4.84 6.53
C SER A 5 2.70 5.10 5.18
N VAL A 6 2.58 4.07 4.35
CA VAL A 6 2.00 4.16 3.01
C VAL A 6 0.64 3.48 3.01
N ILE A 7 -0.40 4.20 2.60
CA ILE A 7 -1.75 3.68 2.42
C ILE A 7 -1.93 3.28 0.96
N ILE A 8 -2.18 2.00 0.72
CA ILE A 8 -2.48 1.46 -0.61
C ILE A 8 -3.95 1.06 -0.64
N THR A 9 -4.69 1.63 -1.60
CA THR A 9 -6.12 1.40 -1.82
C THR A 9 -6.31 0.59 -3.11
N ARG A 10 -7.13 -0.45 -3.04
CA ARG A 10 -7.51 -1.28 -4.21
C ARG A 10 -8.93 -1.01 -4.68
N ASP A 11 -9.83 -0.78 -3.73
CA ASP A 11 -11.22 -0.41 -3.99
C ASP A 11 -11.69 0.64 -2.98
N VAL A 12 -12.82 1.28 -3.24
CA VAL A 12 -13.38 2.36 -2.39
C VAL A 12 -13.55 1.94 -0.92
N THR A 13 -13.71 0.64 -0.67
CA THR A 13 -13.86 0.04 0.66
C THR A 13 -12.63 -0.73 1.15
N GLU A 14 -11.60 -0.89 0.33
CA GLU A 14 -10.44 -1.76 0.62
C GLU A 14 -9.12 -1.00 0.54
N SER A 15 -8.49 -0.82 1.70
CA SER A 15 -7.17 -0.21 1.84
C SER A 15 -6.31 -0.95 2.86
N THR A 16 -5.01 -0.95 2.67
CA THR A 16 -4.03 -1.45 3.63
C THR A 16 -2.97 -0.40 3.94
N VAL A 17 -2.35 -0.51 5.11
CA VAL A 17 -1.28 0.38 5.55
C VAL A 17 0.01 -0.43 5.63
N ILE A 18 1.04 0.02 4.92
CA ILE A 18 2.35 -0.60 4.88
C ILE A 18 3.38 0.38 5.43
N GLN A 19 4.06 -0.04 6.49
CA GLN A 19 5.19 0.71 7.02
C GLN A 19 6.50 0.25 6.37
N VAL A 20 7.30 1.22 5.95
CA VAL A 20 8.59 1.01 5.28
C VAL A 20 9.62 2.04 5.75
N GLU A 21 10.89 1.67 5.65
CA GLU A 21 12.00 2.61 5.81
C GLU A 21 12.44 3.10 4.43
N ALA A 22 12.54 4.41 4.24
CA ALA A 22 12.97 5.02 2.98
C ALA A 22 13.64 6.37 3.23
N GLU A 23 14.37 6.90 2.26
CA GLU A 23 14.97 8.24 2.38
C GLU A 23 14.04 9.35 1.87
N THR A 24 13.07 8.99 1.03
CA THR A 24 12.08 9.91 0.45
C THR A 24 10.69 9.27 0.39
N PRO A 25 9.60 10.07 0.34
CA PRO A 25 8.25 9.58 0.12
C PRO A 25 8.11 8.72 -1.15
N ASP A 26 8.72 9.12 -2.26
CA ASP A 26 8.68 8.35 -3.53
C ASP A 26 9.33 6.95 -3.38
N GLN A 27 10.43 6.88 -2.63
CA GLN A 27 11.06 5.60 -2.30
C GLN A 27 10.18 4.78 -1.37
N ALA A 28 9.46 5.42 -0.44
CA ALA A 28 8.52 4.74 0.44
C ALA A 28 7.37 4.09 -0.34
N GLU A 29 6.80 4.77 -1.34
CA GLU A 29 5.77 4.19 -2.20
C GLU A 29 6.28 2.95 -2.93
N THR A 30 7.45 3.05 -3.55
CA THR A 30 8.08 1.94 -4.27
C THR A 30 8.36 0.75 -3.34
N ALA A 31 8.89 1.02 -2.14
CA ALA A 31 9.15 0.01 -1.13
C ALA A 31 7.86 -0.63 -0.60
N ALA A 32 6.79 0.16 -0.43
CA ALA A 32 5.49 -0.31 0.02
C ALA A 32 4.84 -1.24 -1.01
N PHE A 33 4.88 -0.91 -2.31
CA PHE A 33 4.43 -1.82 -3.36
C PHE A 33 5.29 -3.08 -3.44
N ALA A 34 6.61 -2.97 -3.35
CA ALA A 34 7.48 -4.15 -3.34
C ALA A 34 7.16 -5.07 -2.16
N LYS A 35 6.89 -4.50 -0.98
CA LYS A 35 6.47 -5.24 0.22
C LYS A 35 5.07 -5.83 0.07
N LEU A 36 4.15 -5.13 -0.59
CA LEU A 36 2.81 -5.63 -0.93
C LEU A 36 2.89 -6.89 -1.83
N HIS A 37 3.66 -6.80 -2.92
CA HIS A 37 3.82 -7.89 -3.89
C HIS A 37 4.68 -9.05 -3.40
N GLY A 38 5.65 -8.77 -2.51
CA GLY A 38 6.53 -9.79 -1.92
C GLY A 38 5.94 -10.49 -0.68
N SER A 39 4.87 -9.95 -0.10
CA SER A 39 4.24 -10.54 1.08
C SER A 39 3.29 -11.66 0.65
N ALA A 40 3.71 -12.91 0.88
CA ALA A 40 2.91 -14.12 0.64
C ALA A 40 1.63 -14.21 1.51
N PHE A 41 1.40 -13.25 2.41
CA PHE A 41 0.31 -13.26 3.40
C PHE A 41 -0.72 -12.15 3.21
N ILE A 42 -0.61 -11.31 2.17
CA ILE A 42 -1.66 -10.35 1.89
C ILE A 42 -2.68 -11.03 0.97
N GLU A 43 -3.49 -11.88 1.60
CA GLU A 43 -4.74 -12.37 0.99
C GLU A 43 -5.69 -11.19 0.93
N TRP A 44 -5.69 -10.50 -0.21
CA TRP A 44 -6.81 -9.63 -0.56
C TRP A 44 -8.00 -10.54 -0.85
N GLU A 45 -8.90 -10.71 0.13
CA GLU A 45 -10.18 -11.40 -0.08
C GLU A 45 -10.96 -10.64 -1.16
N LEU A 46 -10.86 -11.14 -2.39
CA LEU A 46 -11.61 -10.65 -3.53
C LEU A 46 -13.10 -10.94 -3.29
N HIS A 47 -13.84 -9.96 -2.78
CA HIS A 47 -15.30 -10.04 -2.76
C HIS A 47 -15.84 -9.96 -4.19
N GLU A 48 -16.60 -10.99 -4.61
CA GLU A 48 -17.33 -11.00 -5.89
C GLU A 48 -18.27 -9.80 -5.96
N GLY A 49 -17.95 -8.81 -6.80
CA GLY A 49 -18.80 -7.65 -7.04
C GLY A 49 -18.09 -6.30 -7.00
N SER A 50 -16.79 -6.22 -6.68
CA SER A 50 -16.05 -4.97 -6.81
C SER A 50 -16.02 -4.50 -8.27
N TRP A 51 -16.81 -3.47 -8.56
CA TRP A 51 -17.01 -2.90 -9.90
C TRP A 51 -15.78 -2.12 -10.38
N ASN A 52 -14.83 -1.85 -9.47
CA ASN A 52 -13.57 -1.17 -9.72
C ASN A 52 -12.41 -2.17 -9.68
N LYS A 53 -12.26 -2.95 -10.75
CA LYS A 53 -11.04 -3.73 -11.03
C LYS A 53 -9.86 -2.81 -11.43
N GLY A 54 -9.58 -1.78 -10.64
CA GLY A 54 -8.40 -0.93 -10.80
C GLY A 54 -7.16 -1.63 -10.23
N ASP A 55 -5.98 -1.31 -10.77
CA ASP A 55 -4.73 -1.60 -10.07
C ASP A 55 -4.72 -0.85 -8.73
N SER A 56 -4.13 -1.46 -7.70
CA SER A 56 -3.97 -0.79 -6.41
C SER A 56 -3.12 0.47 -6.56
N TYR A 57 -3.52 1.55 -5.90
CA TYR A 57 -2.85 2.85 -5.96
C TYR A 57 -2.60 3.41 -4.55
N VAL A 58 -1.58 4.25 -4.42
CA VAL A 58 -1.27 4.92 -3.15
C VAL A 58 -2.26 6.07 -2.93
N THR A 59 -2.85 6.12 -1.74
CA THR A 59 -3.76 7.20 -1.33
C THR A 59 -3.21 8.07 -0.21
N GLY A 60 -2.12 7.65 0.44
CA GLY A 60 -1.47 8.43 1.48
C GLY A 60 -0.03 7.97 1.74
N VAL A 61 0.83 8.93 2.04
CA VAL A 61 2.21 8.71 2.49
C VAL A 61 2.47 9.67 3.63
N ASP A 62 2.66 9.13 4.83
CA ASP A 62 2.94 9.91 6.03
C ASP A 62 4.31 9.53 6.58
N GLU A 63 5.16 10.52 6.84
CA GLU A 63 6.41 10.29 7.59
C GLU A 63 6.08 10.09 9.07
N LEU A 64 6.61 9.00 9.64
CA LEU A 64 6.43 8.65 11.04
C LEU A 64 7.54 9.31 11.89
N PRO A 65 7.19 9.82 13.08
CA PRO A 65 8.14 10.48 13.99
C PRO A 65 9.13 9.51 14.65
#